data_AF-A0A946N4R4-F1
#
_entry.id   AF-A0A946N4R4-F1
#
_cell.length_a   1.000
_cell.length_b   1.000
_cell.length_c   1.000
_cell.angle_alpha   90.00
_cell.angle_beta   90.00
_cell.angle_gamma   90.00
#
_symmetry.space_group_name_H-M   'P 1'
#
loop_
_entity.id
_entity.type
_entity.pdbx_description
1 polymer ?
#
loop_
_entity_poly.entity_id
_entity_poly.type
_entity_poly.pdbx_seq_one_letter_code
_entity_poly.pdbx_strand_id
1 'polypeptide(L)' 'MRPLETPKRGRPKKDAVMDTLAVRLPDELVAEIDTYVSRLQDQLPGFNISRADAIRQLLTVGLKAEVERLDISEGS' A
#
# COMPACT_ATOMS: atom_id res chain seq x y z
N MET A 1 45.28 -27.85 -7.80
CA MET A 1 44.14 -27.24 -8.53
C MET A 1 43.40 -26.37 -7.51
N ARG A 2 43.35 -25.03 -7.66
CA ARG A 2 42.65 -24.13 -6.72
C ARG A 2 41.21 -23.93 -7.21
N PRO A 3 40.17 -24.04 -6.35
CA PRO A 3 38.81 -23.74 -6.77
C PRO A 3 38.63 -22.23 -6.95
N LEU A 4 37.94 -21.84 -8.03
CA LEU A 4 37.60 -20.47 -8.36
C LEU A 4 36.52 -19.97 -7.38
N GLU A 5 36.83 -18.93 -6.61
CA GLU A 5 35.85 -18.21 -5.80
C GLU A 5 34.86 -17.49 -6.73
N THR A 6 33.68 -18.08 -6.92
CA THR A 6 32.59 -17.40 -7.64
C THR A 6 32.05 -16.25 -6.77
N PRO A 7 31.91 -15.02 -7.29
CA PRO A 7 31.33 -13.93 -6.53
C PRO A 7 29.90 -14.30 -6.12
N LYS A 8 29.63 -14.31 -4.81
CA LYS A 8 28.28 -14.47 -4.27
C LYS A 8 27.39 -13.41 -4.90
N ARG A 9 26.50 -13.85 -5.78
CA ARG A 9 25.52 -13.02 -6.47
C ARG A 9 24.56 -12.47 -5.41
N GLY A 10 24.83 -11.26 -4.92
CA GLY A 10 23.97 -10.56 -3.97
C GLY A 10 22.58 -10.34 -4.56
N ARG A 11 21.54 -10.53 -3.75
CA ARG A 11 20.16 -10.17 -4.11
C ARG A 11 20.14 -8.67 -4.45
N PRO A 12 19.64 -8.25 -5.62
CA PRO A 12 19.46 -6.84 -5.93
C PRO A 12 18.65 -6.18 -4.81
N LYS A 13 19.16 -5.08 -4.25
CA LYS A 13 18.40 -4.25 -3.31
C LYS A 13 17.18 -3.74 -4.10
N LYS A 14 15.98 -4.14 -3.67
CA LYS A 14 14.74 -3.67 -4.27
C LYS A 14 14.52 -2.24 -3.77
N ASP A 15 14.58 -1.26 -4.66
CA ASP A 15 14.51 0.17 -4.34
C ASP A 15 13.13 0.65 -3.80
N ALA A 16 12.16 -0.25 -3.66
CA ALA A 16 10.93 0.02 -2.93
C ALA A 16 10.63 -1.17 -2.02
N VAL A 17 11.05 -1.04 -0.76
CA VAL A 17 10.54 -1.87 0.33
C VAL A 17 9.22 -1.25 0.73
N MET A 18 8.11 -1.93 0.43
CA MET A 18 6.82 -1.57 1.02
C MET A 18 6.89 -1.96 2.49
N ASP A 19 6.79 -0.97 3.38
CA ASP A 19 6.74 -1.24 4.81
C ASP A 19 5.35 -1.77 5.21
N THR A 20 5.34 -2.58 6.27
CA THR A 20 4.10 -3.16 6.81
C THR A 20 3.60 -2.30 7.97
N LEU A 21 2.37 -1.80 7.85
CA LEU A 21 1.69 -1.04 8.90
C LEU A 21 0.61 -1.92 9.56
N ALA A 22 0.70 -2.08 10.89
CA ALA A 22 -0.35 -2.72 11.68
C ALA A 22 -1.13 -1.66 12.47
N VAL A 23 -2.45 -1.62 12.30
CA VAL A 23 -3.35 -0.66 12.97
C VAL A 23 -4.47 -1.39 13.68
N ARG A 24 -4.92 -0.83 14.81
CA ARG A 24 -6.14 -1.26 15.50
C ARG A 24 -7.25 -0.30 15.12
N LEU A 25 -8.38 -0.84 14.68
CA LEU A 25 -9.54 -0.07 14.24
C LEU A 25 -10.79 -0.62 14.95
N PRO A 26 -11.81 0.21 15.21
CA PRO A 26 -13.12 -0.28 15.64
C PRO A 26 -13.72 -1.24 14.61
N ASP A 27 -14.45 -2.25 15.08
CA ASP A 27 -15.03 -3.29 14.22
C ASP A 27 -15.96 -2.72 13.14
N GLU A 28 -16.69 -1.65 13.47
CA GLU A 28 -17.57 -0.95 12.53
C GLU A 28 -16.77 -0.40 11.32
N LEU A 29 -15.64 0.24 11.57
CA LEU A 29 -14.78 0.78 10.52
C LEU A 29 -14.13 -0.32 9.68
N VAL A 30 -13.77 -1.44 10.31
CA VAL A 30 -13.26 -2.64 9.61
C VAL A 30 -14.31 -3.13 8.62
N ALA A 31 -15.59 -3.19 9.03
CA ALA A 31 -16.69 -3.63 8.17
C ALA A 31 -16.98 -2.66 7.01
N GLU A 32 -16.86 -1.34 7.24
CA GLU A 32 -16.98 -0.33 6.18
C GLU A 32 -15.87 -0.47 5.12
N ILE A 33 -14.62 -0.71 5.56
CA ILE A 33 -13.50 -0.96 4.66
C ILE A 33 -13.75 -2.21 3.82
N ASP A 34 -14.21 -3.30 4.43
CA ASP A 34 -14.47 -4.56 3.72
C ASP A 34 -15.62 -4.43 2.72
N THR A 35 -16.63 -3.62 3.04
CA THR A 35 -17.71 -3.25 2.11
C THR A 35 -17.18 -2.47 0.92
N TYR A 36 -16.28 -1.50 1.16
CA TYR A 36 -15.63 -0.74 0.10
C TYR A 36 -14.79 -1.64 -0.82
N VAL A 37 -13.99 -2.55 -0.25
CA VAL A 37 -13.17 -3.50 -1.01
C VAL A 37 -14.04 -4.35 -1.93
N SER A 38 -15.17 -4.86 -1.41
CA SER A 38 -16.12 -5.66 -2.20
C SER A 38 -16.66 -4.88 -3.39
N ARG A 39 -17.11 -3.63 -3.17
CA ARG A 39 -17.60 -2.75 -4.24
C ARG A 39 -16.53 -2.44 -5.29
N LEU A 40 -15.28 -2.28 -4.85
CA LEU A 40 -14.16 -2.00 -5.74
C LEU A 40 -13.82 -3.20 -6.62
N GLN A 41 -13.89 -4.43 -6.06
CA GLN A 41 -13.72 -5.67 -6.80
C GLN A 41 -14.83 -5.85 -7.85
N ASP A 42 -16.07 -5.53 -7.50
CA ASP A 42 -17.22 -5.61 -8.44
C ASP A 42 -17.07 -4.65 -9.63
N GLN A 43 -16.48 -3.46 -9.41
CA GLN A 43 -16.30 -2.44 -10.45
C GLN A 43 -15.13 -2.72 -11.39
N LEU A 44 -14.17 -3.55 -10.97
CA LEU A 44 -12.95 -3.85 -11.72
C LEU A 44 -12.84 -5.35 -11.99
N PRO A 45 -13.78 -5.93 -12.76
CA PRO A 45 -13.78 -7.36 -13.05
C PRO A 45 -12.49 -7.75 -13.78
N GLY A 46 -11.83 -8.80 -13.30
CA GLY A 46 -10.56 -9.29 -13.83
C GLY A 46 -9.31 -8.74 -13.12
N PHE A 47 -9.47 -7.80 -12.18
CA PHE A 47 -8.38 -7.38 -11.30
C PHE A 47 -8.50 -8.04 -9.92
N ASN A 48 -7.44 -8.74 -9.50
CA ASN A 48 -7.35 -9.29 -8.15
C ASN A 48 -6.90 -8.20 -7.16
N ILE A 49 -7.82 -7.32 -6.78
CA ILE A 49 -7.57 -6.25 -5.82
C ILE A 49 -7.55 -6.83 -4.40
N SER A 50 -6.43 -6.70 -3.70
CA SER A 50 -6.34 -7.13 -2.30
C SER A 50 -6.89 -6.06 -1.35
N ARG A 51 -7.23 -6.46 -0.11
CA ARG A 51 -7.59 -5.52 0.97
C ARG A 51 -6.51 -4.45 1.18
N ALA A 52 -5.24 -4.83 1.07
CA ALA A 52 -4.12 -3.89 1.20
C ALA A 52 -4.08 -2.87 0.06
N ASP A 53 -4.45 -3.26 -1.16
CA ASP A 53 -4.53 -2.33 -2.30
C ASP A 53 -5.67 -1.32 -2.11
N ALA A 54 -6.84 -1.80 -1.70
CA ALA A 54 -7.98 -0.93 -1.40
C ALA A 54 -7.67 0.04 -0.26
N ILE A 55 -7.03 -0.42 0.83
CA ILE A 55 -6.59 0.44 1.93
C ILE A 55 -5.56 1.46 1.44
N ARG A 56 -4.57 1.05 0.62
CA ARG A 56 -3.61 1.99 0.02
C ARG A 56 -4.32 3.08 -0.76
N GLN A 57 -5.28 2.73 -1.61
CA GLN A 57 -6.06 3.69 -2.39
C GLN A 57 -6.83 4.66 -1.48
N LEU A 58 -7.53 4.15 -0.46
CA LEU A 58 -8.24 4.98 0.50
C LEU A 58 -7.31 5.95 1.22
N LEU A 59 -6.15 5.49 1.67
CA LEU A 59 -5.16 6.34 2.33
C LEU A 59 -4.58 7.39 1.38
N THR A 60 -4.26 7.04 0.14
CA THR A 60 -3.74 8.00 -0.85
C THR A 60 -4.75 9.09 -1.15
N VAL A 61 -6.01 8.73 -1.42
CA VAL A 61 -7.08 9.70 -1.69
C VAL A 61 -7.37 10.54 -0.45
N GLY A 62 -7.45 9.90 0.71
CA GLY A 62 -7.70 10.56 2.00
C GLY A 62 -6.61 11.55 2.38
N LEU A 63 -5.34 11.18 2.25
CA LEU A 63 -4.20 12.07 2.53
C LEU A 63 -4.18 13.28 1.60
N LYS A 64 -4.46 13.10 0.31
CA LYS A 64 -4.54 14.23 -0.63
C LYS A 64 -5.64 15.22 -0.20
N ALA A 65 -6.84 14.72 0.09
CA ALA A 65 -7.96 15.55 0.55
C ALA A 65 -7.67 16.21 1.91
N GLU A 66 -6.95 15.52 2.80
CA GLU A 66 -6.52 16.02 4.10
C GLU A 66 -5.54 17.19 3.96
N VAL A 67 -4.52 17.04 3.12
CA VAL A 67 -3.52 18.08 2.82
C VAL A 67 -4.19 19.32 2.22
N GLU A 68 -5.09 19.13 1.25
CA GLU A 68 -5.87 20.22 0.65
C GLU A 68 -6.75 20.93 1.69
N ARG A 69 -7.37 20.19 2.62
CA ARG A 69 -8.21 20.77 3.68
C ARG A 69 -7.41 21.54 4.71
N LEU A 70 -6.24 21.04 5.08
CA LEU A 70 -5.39 21.67 6.10
C LEU A 70 -4.66 22.91 5.57
N ASP A 71 -4.86 23.27 4.29
CA ASP A 71 -4.11 24.32 3.59
C ASP A 71 -2.60 24.16 3.83
N ILE A 72 -2.16 22.89 3.91
CA ILE A 72 -0.74 22.54 3.79
C ILE A 72 -0.45 22.64 2.28
N SER A 73 -0.60 23.85 1.73
CA SER A 73 0.28 24.25 0.65
C SER A 73 1.66 24.09 1.23
N GLU A 74 2.48 23.20 0.68
CA GLU A 74 3.88 23.16 1.02
C GLU A 74 4.41 24.59 0.92
N GLY A 75 4.72 25.17 2.08
CA GLY A 75 5.36 26.46 2.15
C GLY A 75 6.79 26.26 1.68
N SER A 76 7.10 26.87 0.53
CA SER A 76 8.42 27.16 -0.06
C SER A 76 8.94 26.18 -1.11
#